data_AF-A0A067N507-F1
#
_entry.id   AF-A0A067N507-F1
#
_cell.length_a   1.000
_cell.length_b   1.000
_cell.length_c   1.000
_cell.angle_alpha   90.00
_cell.angle_beta   90.00
_cell.angle_gamma   90.00
#
_symmetry.space_group_name_H-M   'P 1'
#
loop_
_entity.id
_entity.type
_entity.pdbx_description
1 polymer ?
#
loop_
_entity_poly.entity_id
_entity_poly.type
_entity_poly.pdbx_seq_one_letter_code
_entity_poly.pdbx_strand_id
1 'polypeptide(L)'
;TGGRLGKIPLVLGMPVMITTNFDVEGGIVNGSRGILKHIRYYEDKDGHRHATSCVVEVADSSCDALPHLKEHEAVAIQDTVEIVLKHPH
;
A
#
# COMPACT_ATOMS: atom_id res chain seq x y z
N THR A 1 6.10 -18.84 -15.41
CA THR A 1 5.29 -19.19 -14.22
C THR A 1 5.33 -18.02 -13.25
N GLY A 2 4.65 -16.91 -13.59
CA GLY A 2 4.71 -15.68 -12.80
C GLY A 2 3.77 -15.76 -11.60
N GLY A 3 4.34 -15.63 -10.40
CA GLY A 3 3.62 -15.73 -9.13
C GLY A 3 2.45 -14.77 -9.05
N ARG A 4 1.23 -15.32 -9.11
CA ARG A 4 0.05 -14.67 -8.56
C ARG A 4 0.28 -14.60 -7.05
N LEU A 5 0.73 -13.47 -6.51
CA LEU A 5 0.52 -13.25 -5.08
C LEU A 5 -1.00 -13.12 -4.91
N GLY A 6 -1.60 -14.03 -4.14
CA GLY A 6 -3.00 -13.90 -3.74
C GLY A 6 -3.24 -12.62 -2.93
N LYS A 7 -4.43 -12.50 -2.34
CA LYS A 7 -4.70 -11.39 -1.41
C LYS A 7 -3.77 -11.52 -0.19
N ILE A 8 -3.03 -10.48 0.13
CA ILE A 8 -2.22 -10.42 1.36
C ILE A 8 -3.13 -9.94 2.50
N PRO A 9 -3.28 -10.70 3.60
CA PRO A 9 -4.00 -10.22 4.76
C PRO A 9 -3.23 -9.06 5.39
N LEU A 10 -3.92 -7.94 5.63
CA LEU A 10 -3.34 -6.75 6.26
C LEU A 10 -3.75 -6.69 7.74
N VAL A 11 -2.77 -6.51 8.63
CA VAL A 11 -2.96 -6.40 10.08
C VAL A 11 -2.14 -5.24 10.61
N LEU A 12 -2.72 -4.45 11.52
CA LEU A 12 -2.03 -3.34 12.15
C LEU A 12 -0.77 -3.83 12.89
N GLY A 13 0.33 -3.09 12.75
CA GLY A 13 1.64 -3.47 13.28
C GLY A 13 2.44 -4.42 12.38
N MET A 14 1.87 -4.93 11.28
CA MET A 14 2.62 -5.81 10.38
C MET A 14 3.73 -5.04 9.65
N PRO A 15 4.91 -5.65 9.45
CA PRO A 15 5.92 -5.11 8.56
C PRO A 15 5.45 -5.24 7.11
N VAL A 16 5.59 -4.15 6.35
CA VAL A 16 5.23 -4.07 4.94
C VAL A 16 6.38 -3.47 4.14
N MET A 17 6.33 -3.69 2.82
CA MET A 17 7.26 -3.09 1.87
C MET A 17 6.46 -2.31 0.83
N ILE A 18 6.85 -1.06 0.58
CA ILE A 18 6.33 -0.24 -0.49
C ILE A 18 6.92 -0.75 -1.82
N THR A 19 6.07 -1.00 -2.81
CA THR A 19 6.49 -1.61 -4.09
C THR A 19 6.46 -0.63 -5.26
N THR A 20 6.11 0.64 -5.02
CA THR A 20 6.04 1.69 -6.02
C THR A 20 6.75 2.94 -5.51
N ASN A 21 7.33 3.72 -6.43
CA ASN A 21 7.86 5.02 -6.05
C ASN A 21 6.68 5.96 -5.84
N PHE A 22 6.55 6.50 -4.63
CA PHE A 22 5.46 7.40 -4.27
C PHE A 22 5.98 8.82 -4.10
N ASP A 23 7.05 8.97 -3.33
CA ASP A 23 7.70 10.25 -3.06
C ASP A 23 9.21 10.04 -2.99
N VAL A 24 9.87 10.23 -4.14
CA VAL A 24 11.30 9.95 -4.28
C VAL A 24 12.15 10.96 -3.50
N GLU A 25 11.72 12.23 -3.48
CA GLU A 25 12.42 13.29 -2.73
C GLU A 25 12.27 13.07 -1.21
N GLY A 26 11.12 12.57 -0.79
CA GLY A 26 10.82 12.17 0.59
C GLY A 26 11.42 10.82 1.04
N GLY A 27 12.06 10.07 0.14
CA GLY A 27 12.62 8.75 0.44
C GLY A 27 11.63 7.59 0.43
N ILE A 28 10.36 7.82 0.04
CA ILE A 28 9.35 6.77 -0.14
C ILE A 28 9.45 6.18 -1.55
N VAL A 29 10.39 5.25 -1.69
CA VAL A 29 10.69 4.54 -2.94
C VAL A 29 10.30 3.05 -2.86
N ASN A 30 10.28 2.38 -4.00
CA ASN A 30 10.16 0.92 -4.04
C ASN A 30 11.28 0.28 -3.20
N GLY A 31 10.89 -0.65 -2.32
CA GLY A 31 11.77 -1.30 -1.36
C GLY A 31 11.75 -0.66 0.03
N SER A 32 11.14 0.52 0.20
CA SER A 32 10.99 1.16 1.51
C SER A 32 10.20 0.24 2.45
N ARG A 33 10.71 0.05 3.65
CA ARG A 33 10.10 -0.82 4.67
C ARG A 33 9.43 0.03 5.72
N GLY A 34 8.30 -0.45 6.22
CA GLY A 34 7.58 0.27 7.25
C GLY A 34 6.60 -0.59 8.02
N ILE A 35 5.93 0.03 8.97
CA ILE A 35 4.95 -0.60 9.84
C ILE A 35 3.56 -0.09 9.48
N LEU A 36 2.62 -1.00 9.24
CA LEU A 36 1.24 -0.66 8.92
C LEU A 36 0.51 -0.09 10.15
N LYS A 37 0.02 1.15 10.08
CA LYS A 37 -0.63 1.86 11.20
C LYS A 37 -2.14 1.99 11.06
N HIS A 38 -2.62 2.17 9.84
CA HIS A 38 -4.04 2.31 9.56
C HIS A 38 -4.41 1.59 8.27
N ILE A 39 -5.62 1.02 8.25
CA ILE A 39 -6.22 0.41 7.07
C ILE A 39 -7.58 1.04 6.88
N ARG A 40 -7.82 1.64 5.71
CA ARG A 40 -9.15 2.03 5.25
C ARG A 40 -9.65 0.96 4.30
N TYR A 41 -10.91 0.57 4.42
CA TYR A 41 -11.52 -0.45 3.59
C TYR A 41 -13.00 -0.17 3.37
N TYR A 42 -13.57 -0.75 2.32
CA TYR A 42 -15.02 -0.95 2.20
C TYR A 42 -15.35 -2.43 2.41
N GLU A 43 -16.59 -2.71 2.79
CA GLU A 43 -17.11 -4.07 2.90
C GLU A 43 -18.00 -4.35 1.69
N ASP A 44 -17.80 -5.50 1.05
CA ASP A 44 -18.68 -5.93 -0.05
C ASP A 44 -19.97 -6.59 0.48
N LYS A 45 -20.84 -7.01 -0.45
CA LYS A 45 -22.13 -7.62 -0.10
C LYS A 45 -22.00 -8.96 0.63
N ASP A 46 -20.84 -9.60 0.51
CA ASP A 46 -20.53 -10.90 1.11
C ASP A 46 -19.78 -10.74 2.45
N GLY A 47 -19.58 -9.50 2.92
CA GLY A 47 -18.90 -9.21 4.18
C GLY A 47 -17.36 -9.16 4.06
N HIS A 48 -16.79 -9.21 2.85
CA HIS A 48 -15.35 -9.13 2.71
C HIS A 48 -14.85 -7.69 2.72
N ARG A 49 -13.74 -7.46 3.42
CA ARG A 49 -13.09 -6.16 3.53
C ARG A 49 -12.06 -5.98 2.43
N HIS A 50 -12.20 -4.92 1.66
CA HIS A 50 -11.29 -4.56 0.57
C HIS A 50 -10.58 -3.25 0.91
N ALA A 51 -9.26 -3.31 1.09
CA ALA A 51 -8.46 -2.15 1.45
C ALA A 51 -8.46 -1.11 0.32
N THR A 52 -8.76 0.15 0.67
CA THR A 52 -8.77 1.30 -0.23
C THR A 52 -7.55 2.19 -0.02
N SER A 53 -7.02 2.26 1.19
CA SER A 53 -5.74 2.88 1.48
C SER A 53 -5.18 2.42 2.82
N CYS A 54 -3.88 2.60 2.99
CA CYS A 54 -3.14 2.25 4.19
C CYS A 54 -2.21 3.39 4.59
N VAL A 55 -1.99 3.57 5.89
CA VAL A 55 -0.93 4.45 6.41
C VAL A 55 0.20 3.56 6.90
N VAL A 56 1.41 3.85 6.43
CA VAL A 56 2.63 3.10 6.75
C VAL A 56 3.64 4.06 7.36
N GLU A 57 4.13 3.74 8.55
CA GLU A 57 5.23 4.46 9.17
C GLU A 57 6.55 3.95 8.57
N VAL A 58 7.31 4.82 7.92
CA VAL A 58 8.59 4.56 7.26
C VAL A 58 9.66 5.40 7.95
N ALA A 59 10.33 4.82 8.95
CA ALA A 59 11.26 5.55 9.82
C ALA A 59 12.38 6.29 9.08
N ASP A 60 12.81 5.77 7.92
CA ASP A 60 13.92 6.34 7.13
C ASP A 60 13.46 7.41 6.12
N SER A 61 12.19 7.83 6.14
CA SER A 61 11.72 8.89 5.23
C SER A 61 12.09 10.28 5.73
N SER A 62 12.38 11.19 4.82
CA SER A 62 12.79 12.58 5.12
C SER A 62 11.78 13.63 4.66
N CYS A 63 10.56 13.23 4.28
CA CYS A 63 9.51 14.15 3.82
C CYS A 63 8.83 14.87 4.99
N ASP A 64 8.36 16.08 4.72
CA ASP A 64 7.40 16.76 5.58
C ASP A 64 6.12 15.93 5.72
N ALA A 65 5.53 15.99 6.91
CA ALA A 65 4.28 15.28 7.17
C ALA A 65 3.16 15.81 6.28
N LEU A 66 2.43 14.89 5.62
CA LEU A 66 1.18 15.24 4.94
C LEU A 66 0.18 15.81 5.96
N PRO A 67 -0.72 16.72 5.56
CA PRO A 67 -1.73 17.25 6.47
C PRO A 67 -2.50 16.14 7.18
N HIS A 68 -2.58 16.23 8.52
CA HIS A 68 -3.24 15.27 9.40
C HIS A 68 -2.54 13.91 9.56
N LEU A 69 -1.31 13.76 9.06
CA LEU A 69 -0.44 12.61 9.30
C LEU A 69 0.75 13.02 10.16
N LYS A 70 1.38 12.04 10.81
CA LYS A 70 2.60 12.29 11.56
C LYS A 70 3.80 12.33 10.62
N GLU A 71 4.91 12.87 11.12
CA GLU A 71 6.21 12.67 10.49
C GLU A 71 6.44 11.17 10.26
N HIS A 72 7.08 10.86 9.13
CA HIS A 72 7.37 9.49 8.70
C HIS A 72 6.17 8.62 8.32
N GLU A 73 4.95 9.17 8.24
CA GLU A 73 3.78 8.42 7.76
C GLU A 73 3.56 8.65 6.26
N ALA A 74 3.63 7.56 5.50
CA ALA A 74 3.29 7.52 4.08
C ALA A 74 1.91 6.90 3.84
N VAL A 75 1.22 7.36 2.79
CA VAL A 75 -0.09 6.83 2.40
C VAL A 75 0.03 5.98 1.14
N ALA A 76 -0.30 4.69 1.26
CA ALA A 76 -0.47 3.81 0.12
C ALA A 76 -1.95 3.78 -0.28
N ILE A 77 -2.27 4.14 -1.51
CA ILE A 77 -3.64 4.13 -2.04
C ILE A 77 -3.83 2.84 -2.85
N GLN A 78 -5.05 2.29 -2.81
CA GLN A 78 -5.43 1.17 -3.67
C GLN A 78 -5.21 1.56 -5.12
N ASP A 79 -4.33 0.82 -5.78
CA ASP A 79 -4.17 0.86 -7.22
C ASP A 79 -4.84 -0.37 -7.83
N THR A 80 -5.48 -0.19 -8.98
CA THR A 80 -6.16 -1.29 -9.70
C THR A 80 -5.45 -1.50 -11.02
N VAL A 81 -4.75 -2.63 -11.14
CA VAL A 81 -4.20 -3.06 -12.42
C VAL A 81 -5.18 -4.03 -13.06
N GLU A 82 -6.02 -3.54 -13.98
CA GLU A 82 -6.87 -4.41 -14.79
C GLU A 82 -6.05 -5.00 -15.94
N ILE A 83 -5.73 -6.29 -15.85
CA ILE A 83 -5.00 -7.01 -16.90
C ILE A 83 -6.00 -7.78 -17.75
N VAL A 84 -6.35 -7.23 -18.92
CA VAL A 84 -7.17 -7.93 -19.91
C VAL A 84 -6.27 -8.83 -20.76
N LEU A 85 -6.30 -10.14 -20.46
CA LEU A 85 -5.64 -11.14 -21.30
C LEU A 85 -6.51 -11.40 -22.53
N LYS A 86 -6.20 -10.74 -23.65
CA LYS A 86 -6.76 -11.10 -24.96
C LYS A 86 -5.93 -12.24 -25.54
N HIS A 87 -6.53 -13.41 -25.70
CA HIS A 87 -5.96 -14.43 -26.57
C HIS A 87 -6.04 -13.90 -28.01
N PRO A 88 -4.94 -13.83 -28.78
CA PRO A 88 -5.06 -13.66 -30.21
C PRO A 88 -5.58 -14.99 -30.76
N HIS A 89 -6.75 -14.93 -31.41
CA HIS A 89 -7.52 -16.02 -32.03
C HIS A 89 -8.61 -16.64 -31.14
#